data_AF-A0A329SGY2-F1
#
_entry.id   AF-A0A329SGY2-F1
#
_cell.length_a   1.000
_cell.length_b   1.000
_cell.length_c   1.000
_cell.angle_alpha   90.00
_cell.angle_beta   90.00
_cell.angle_gamma   90.00
#
_symmetry.space_group_name_H-M   'P 1'
#
loop_
_entity.id
_entity.type
_entity.pdbx_description
1 polymer ?
#
loop_
_entity_poly.entity_id
_entity_poly.type
_entity_poly.pdbx_seq_one_letter_code
_entity_poly.pdbx_strand_id
1 'polypeptide(L)'
;MGVTRRALGLEVKSLQYFLNRTAVLKQYREFLRTTKPLAADVRLDVRRQIRAGFDTCRNEEDERRVSMLLRQAREQLKMVSDLVDTAQAQQRSERDWKKGDWTSAKAVDTQDSWMDTPSEDKDGTEDVKGRVGTGWPWKSDKGTEKLDLEGIKRR
;
A
#
# COMPACT_ATOMS: atom_id res chain seq x y z
N MET A 1 -15.58 -8.55 50.92
CA MET A 1 -14.34 -8.28 50.15
C MET A 1 -14.60 -8.67 48.69
N GLY A 2 -15.07 -7.72 47.88
CA GLY A 2 -15.48 -7.99 46.50
C GLY A 2 -14.27 -8.05 45.58
N VAL A 3 -14.02 -9.21 44.97
CA VAL A 3 -12.99 -9.38 43.95
C VAL A 3 -13.54 -8.78 42.66
N THR A 4 -13.04 -7.60 42.27
CA THR A 4 -13.33 -7.00 40.97
C THR A 4 -12.71 -7.89 39.88
N ARG A 5 -13.52 -8.80 39.34
CA ARG A 5 -13.14 -9.52 38.11
C ARG A 5 -12.99 -8.48 37.01
N ARG A 6 -11.77 -8.24 36.55
CA ARG A 6 -11.52 -7.42 35.35
C ARG A 6 -12.30 -8.07 34.19
N ALA A 7 -12.91 -7.25 33.34
CA ALA A 7 -13.64 -7.68 32.14
C ALA A 7 -12.76 -8.35 31.05
N LEU A 8 -11.47 -8.54 31.34
CA LEU A 8 -10.54 -9.25 30.50
C LEU A 8 -10.51 -10.69 31.02
N GLY A 9 -10.89 -11.64 30.17
CA GLY A 9 -10.91 -13.07 30.50
C GLY A 9 -9.58 -13.58 31.06
N LEU A 10 -9.57 -14.86 31.45
CA LEU A 10 -8.55 -15.53 32.28
C LEU A 10 -7.07 -15.38 31.88
N GLU A 11 -6.73 -14.84 30.70
CA GLU A 11 -5.35 -14.63 30.27
C GLU A 11 -5.14 -13.24 29.65
N VAL A 12 -4.44 -12.39 30.38
CA VAL A 12 -3.87 -11.16 29.81
C VAL A 12 -2.65 -11.57 28.98
N LYS A 13 -2.75 -11.48 27.65
CA LYS A 13 -1.63 -11.78 26.75
C LYS A 13 -0.49 -10.78 26.93
N SER A 14 0.75 -11.22 26.71
CA SER A 14 1.94 -10.38 26.85
C SER A 14 1.91 -9.22 25.84
N LEU A 15 2.62 -8.13 26.15
CA LEU A 15 2.80 -7.02 25.19
C LEU A 15 3.47 -7.51 23.90
N GLN A 16 4.44 -8.42 24.02
CA GLN A 16 5.16 -9.00 22.90
C GLN A 16 4.21 -9.75 21.96
N TYR A 17 3.23 -10.48 22.49
CA TYR A 17 2.18 -11.10 21.67
C TYR A 17 1.47 -10.10 20.76
N PHE A 18 1.06 -8.95 21.30
CA PHE A 18 0.40 -7.91 20.50
C PHE A 18 1.32 -7.31 19.45
N LEU A 19 2.56 -6.98 19.82
CA LEU A 19 3.56 -6.44 18.89
C LEU A 19 3.82 -7.44 17.74
N ASN A 20 4.06 -8.70 18.07
CA ASN A 20 4.24 -9.77 17.11
C ASN A 20 3.01 -9.92 16.21
N ARG A 21 1.80 -9.88 16.76
CA ARG A 21 0.56 -9.96 15.97
C ARG A 21 0.42 -8.81 14.97
N THR A 22 0.78 -7.59 15.37
CA THR A 22 0.76 -6.44 14.45
C THR A 22 1.81 -6.57 13.35
N ALA A 23 3.00 -7.11 13.67
CA ALA A 23 4.07 -7.36 12.71
C ALA A 23 3.64 -8.41 11.67
N VAL A 24 3.04 -9.52 12.11
CA VAL A 24 2.49 -10.57 11.22
C VAL A 24 1.48 -9.97 10.24
N LEU A 25 0.53 -9.16 10.74
CA LEU A 25 -0.49 -8.53 9.89
C LEU A 25 0.12 -7.53 8.89
N LYS A 26 1.12 -6.75 9.33
CA LYS A 26 1.83 -5.83 8.44
C LYS A 26 2.49 -6.59 7.29
N GLN A 27 3.20 -7.66 7.63
CA GLN A 27 3.91 -8.48 6.66
C GLN A 27 2.99 -9.23 5.71
N TYR A 28 1.88 -9.79 6.21
CA TYR A 28 0.84 -10.37 5.36
C TYR A 28 0.31 -9.36 4.34
N ARG A 29 0.05 -8.12 4.77
CA ARG A 29 -0.40 -7.04 3.87
C ARG A 29 0.67 -6.66 2.84
N GLU A 30 1.95 -6.70 3.21
CA GLU A 30 3.06 -6.46 2.29
C GLU A 30 3.10 -7.52 1.18
N PHE A 31 2.98 -8.81 1.51
CA PHE A 31 2.85 -9.89 0.51
C PHE A 31 1.69 -9.68 -0.47
N LEU A 32 0.54 -9.22 0.02
CA LEU A 32 -0.61 -8.95 -0.85
C LEU A 32 -0.39 -7.75 -1.79
N ARG A 33 0.42 -6.78 -1.36
CA ARG A 33 0.79 -5.60 -2.15
C ARG A 33 1.84 -5.94 -3.20
N THR A 34 2.89 -6.69 -2.85
CA THR A 34 3.94 -7.10 -3.79
C THR A 34 3.39 -7.98 -4.90
N THR A 35 2.37 -8.80 -4.62
CA THR A 35 1.72 -9.66 -5.63
C THR A 35 0.66 -8.95 -6.47
N LYS A 36 0.34 -7.68 -6.21
CA LYS A 36 -0.65 -6.91 -6.99
C LYS A 36 -0.40 -6.86 -8.51
N PRO A 37 0.83 -6.64 -9.00
CA PRO A 37 1.11 -6.46 -10.43
C PRO A 37 1.11 -7.77 -11.25
N LEU A 38 1.05 -8.94 -10.60
CA LEU A 38 0.88 -10.23 -11.27
C LEU A 38 -0.46 -10.30 -12.03
N ALA A 39 -0.52 -11.16 -13.05
CA ALA A 39 -1.77 -11.51 -13.74
C ALA A 39 -2.82 -12.08 -12.76
N ALA A 40 -4.11 -11.91 -13.06
CA ALA A 40 -5.19 -12.18 -12.11
C ALA A 40 -5.20 -13.64 -11.61
N ASP A 41 -5.06 -14.60 -12.51
CA ASP A 41 -5.14 -16.03 -12.19
C ASP A 41 -3.96 -16.44 -11.29
N VAL A 42 -2.73 -16.13 -11.71
CA VAL A 42 -1.51 -16.39 -10.94
C VAL A 42 -1.54 -15.68 -9.58
N ARG A 43 -2.02 -14.43 -9.55
CA ARG A 43 -2.13 -13.65 -8.32
C ARG A 43 -3.10 -14.30 -7.33
N LEU A 44 -4.20 -14.90 -7.79
CA LEU A 44 -5.14 -15.59 -6.92
C LEU A 44 -4.50 -16.82 -6.29
N ASP A 45 -3.78 -17.62 -7.07
CA ASP A 45 -3.11 -18.82 -6.58
C ASP A 45 -1.99 -18.49 -5.58
N VAL A 46 -1.14 -17.52 -5.91
CA VAL A 46 -0.08 -17.06 -5.01
C VAL A 46 -0.68 -16.53 -3.70
N ARG A 47 -1.78 -15.77 -3.76
CA ARG A 47 -2.46 -15.28 -2.54
C ARG A 47 -3.09 -16.39 -1.71
N ARG A 48 -3.60 -17.46 -2.34
CA ARG A 48 -4.09 -18.65 -1.63
C ARG A 48 -2.95 -19.36 -0.91
N GLN A 49 -1.80 -19.53 -1.55
CA GLN A 49 -0.61 -20.12 -0.94
C GLN A 49 -0.09 -19.28 0.23
N ILE A 50 0.00 -17.96 0.05
CA ILE A 50 0.38 -17.05 1.15
C ILE A 50 -0.60 -17.18 2.31
N ARG A 51 -1.92 -17.17 2.05
CA ARG A 51 -2.91 -17.37 3.12
C ARG A 51 -2.72 -18.70 3.84
N ALA A 52 -2.55 -19.80 3.10
CA ALA A 52 -2.33 -21.12 3.68
C ALA A 52 -1.09 -21.15 4.59
N GLY A 53 0.04 -20.57 4.15
CA GLY A 53 1.27 -20.52 4.95
C GLY A 53 1.15 -19.67 6.22
N PHE A 54 0.33 -18.62 6.22
CA PHE A 54 0.05 -17.86 7.44
C PHE A 54 -0.95 -18.58 8.35
N ASP A 55 -1.89 -19.34 7.79
CA ASP A 55 -2.87 -20.11 8.55
C ASP A 55 -2.25 -21.34 9.24
N THR A 56 -1.23 -21.98 8.65
CA THR A 56 -0.50 -23.09 9.29
C THR A 56 0.17 -22.69 10.60
N CYS A 57 0.61 -21.44 10.71
CA CYS A 57 1.30 -20.89 11.89
C CYS A 57 0.39 -20.02 12.76
N ARG A 58 -0.94 -20.11 12.60
CA ARG A 58 -1.91 -19.22 13.27
C ARG A 58 -1.93 -19.36 14.79
N ASN A 59 -1.72 -20.59 15.28
CA ASN A 59 -1.86 -20.95 16.69
C ASN A 59 -0.51 -21.03 17.41
N GLU A 60 0.55 -20.44 16.84
CA GLU A 60 1.86 -20.39 17.49
C GLU A 60 1.84 -19.37 18.64
N GLU A 61 2.06 -19.86 19.86
CA GLU A 61 2.07 -19.05 21.09
C GLU A 61 3.48 -18.71 21.57
N ASP A 62 4.50 -19.44 21.13
CA ASP A 62 5.89 -19.17 21.46
C ASP A 62 6.40 -17.91 20.74
N GLU A 63 6.62 -16.86 21.53
CA GLU A 63 7.12 -15.56 21.07
C GLU A 63 8.44 -15.66 20.30
N ARG A 64 9.36 -16.53 20.75
CA ARG A 64 10.67 -16.68 20.09
C ARG A 64 10.50 -17.31 18.71
N ARG A 65 9.63 -18.33 18.62
CA ARG A 65 9.32 -18.99 17.36
C ARG A 65 8.63 -18.03 16.39
N VAL A 66 7.67 -17.24 16.85
CA VAL A 66 7.01 -16.21 16.04
C VAL A 66 8.02 -15.18 15.54
N SER A 67 8.97 -14.75 16.38
CA SER A 67 10.01 -13.80 15.98
C SER A 67 10.92 -14.35 14.87
N MET A 68 11.28 -15.64 14.94
CA MET A 68 12.07 -16.32 13.92
C MET A 68 11.30 -16.47 12.61
N LEU A 69 10.02 -16.87 12.68
CA LEU A 69 9.13 -16.97 11.52
C LEU A 69 8.93 -15.63 10.84
N LEU A 70 8.78 -14.53 11.60
CA LEU A 70 8.72 -13.18 11.05
C LEU A 70 9.97 -12.83 10.25
N ARG A 71 11.16 -13.19 10.75
CA ARG A 71 12.43 -12.96 10.04
C ARG A 71 12.49 -13.77 8.75
N GLN A 72 12.19 -15.06 8.81
CA GLN A 72 12.14 -15.95 7.64
C GLN A 72 11.13 -15.43 6.59
N ALA A 73 9.96 -14.99 7.03
CA ALA A 73 8.96 -14.46 6.13
C ALA A 73 9.42 -13.15 5.46
N ARG A 74 10.38 -12.39 6.03
CA ARG A 74 10.91 -11.17 5.39
C ARG A 74 11.86 -11.53 4.27
N GLU A 75 12.68 -12.56 4.50
CA GLU A 75 13.55 -13.13 3.47
C GLU A 75 12.70 -13.71 2.32
N GLN A 76 11.61 -14.42 2.64
CA GLN A 76 10.64 -14.89 1.65
C GLN A 76 9.96 -13.76 0.88
N LEU A 77 9.59 -12.67 1.57
CA LEU A 77 9.00 -11.51 0.91
C LEU A 77 9.97 -10.89 -0.12
N LYS A 78 11.26 -10.83 0.21
CA LYS A 78 12.29 -10.36 -0.73
C LYS A 78 12.36 -11.26 -1.97
N MET A 79 12.43 -12.57 -1.78
CA MET A 79 12.43 -13.54 -2.89
C MET A 79 11.17 -13.42 -3.77
N VAL A 80 10.00 -13.24 -3.16
CA VAL A 80 8.74 -13.03 -3.90
C VAL A 80 8.77 -11.71 -4.66
N SER A 81 9.32 -10.65 -4.09
CA SER A 81 9.50 -9.36 -4.79
C SER A 81 10.38 -9.52 -6.02
N ASP A 82 11.56 -10.12 -5.86
CA ASP A 82 12.53 -10.32 -6.94
C ASP A 82 11.92 -11.17 -8.07
N LEU A 83 11.14 -12.20 -7.72
CA LEU A 83 10.44 -13.05 -8.68
C LEU A 83 9.31 -12.31 -9.41
N VAL A 84 8.57 -11.46 -8.69
CA VAL A 84 7.53 -10.61 -9.30
C VAL A 84 8.16 -9.58 -10.24
N ASP A 85 9.29 -9.00 -9.87
CA ASP A 85 10.00 -7.99 -10.66
C ASP A 85 10.58 -8.60 -11.95
N THR A 86 11.15 -9.80 -11.87
CA THR A 86 11.62 -10.55 -13.04
C THR A 86 10.46 -10.97 -13.95
N ALA A 87 9.35 -11.46 -13.40
CA ALA A 87 8.15 -11.77 -14.17
C ALA A 87 7.58 -10.53 -14.88
N GLN A 88 7.58 -9.37 -14.22
CA GLN A 88 7.18 -8.11 -14.85
C GLN A 88 8.14 -7.66 -15.94
N ALA A 89 9.46 -7.80 -15.73
CA ALA A 89 10.45 -7.47 -16.73
C ALA A 89 10.25 -8.31 -18.00
N GLN A 90 10.02 -9.62 -17.85
CA GLN A 90 9.72 -10.52 -18.97
C GLN A 90 8.42 -10.16 -19.70
N GLN A 91 7.38 -9.73 -18.96
CA GLN A 91 6.14 -9.25 -19.59
C GLN A 91 6.31 -7.93 -20.36
N ARG A 92 7.32 -7.12 -20.04
CA ARG A 92 7.62 -5.89 -20.78
C ARG A 92 8.39 -6.22 -22.06
N SER A 93 9.40 -7.08 -21.99
CA SER A 93 10.18 -7.48 -23.16
C SER A 93 9.32 -8.20 -24.22
N GLU A 94 8.39 -9.07 -23.81
CA GLU A 94 7.49 -9.76 -24.75
C GLU A 94 6.54 -8.79 -25.47
N ARG A 95 6.10 -7.73 -24.77
CA ARG A 95 5.28 -6.67 -25.37
C ARG A 95 6.07 -5.82 -26.36
N ASP A 96 7.31 -5.48 -26.04
CA ASP A 96 8.16 -4.70 -26.94
C ASP A 96 8.51 -5.49 -28.21
N TRP A 97 8.75 -6.81 -28.12
CA TRP A 97 9.03 -7.65 -29.30
C TRP A 97 7.81 -7.79 -30.21
N LYS A 98 6.61 -7.95 -29.65
CA LYS A 98 5.37 -7.96 -30.45
C LYS A 98 5.07 -6.61 -31.09
N LYS A 99 5.55 -5.49 -30.52
CA LYS A 99 5.38 -4.15 -31.09
C LYS A 99 6.36 -3.86 -32.22
N GLY A 100 7.52 -4.52 -32.24
CA GLY A 100 8.55 -4.37 -33.27
C GLY A 100 8.23 -4.97 -34.64
N ASP A 101 7.20 -5.83 -34.74
CA ASP A 101 6.89 -6.57 -35.98
C ASP A 101 5.91 -5.83 -36.92
N TRP A 102 5.22 -4.76 -36.47
CA TRP A 102 4.24 -4.03 -37.30
C TRP A 102 4.73 -2.70 -37.88
N THR A 103 5.97 -2.26 -37.60
CA THR A 103 6.47 -0.96 -38.12
C THR A 103 7.64 -1.06 -39.10
N SER A 104 8.02 -2.27 -39.53
CA SER A 104 9.03 -2.43 -40.59
C SER A 104 8.41 -2.54 -41.99
N ALA A 105 7.46 -1.65 -42.29
CA ALA A 105 6.95 -1.43 -43.65
C ALA A 105 6.40 -0.01 -43.83
N LYS A 106 7.12 1.02 -43.34
CA LYS A 106 7.07 2.34 -43.97
C LYS A 106 8.40 3.03 -43.78
N ALA A 107 9.13 3.08 -44.88
CA ALA A 107 10.38 3.79 -45.04
C ALA A 107 10.21 5.28 -44.72
N VAL A 108 11.30 5.85 -44.17
CA VAL A 108 11.77 7.23 -44.40
C VAL A 108 10.78 8.35 -44.03
N ASP A 109 11.04 9.00 -42.90
CA ASP A 109 11.59 10.36 -43.00
C ASP A 109 12.35 10.73 -41.71
N THR A 110 13.65 10.97 -41.88
CA THR A 110 14.51 11.56 -40.86
C THR A 110 14.16 13.04 -40.80
N GLN A 111 13.32 13.42 -39.84
CA GLN A 111 13.19 14.81 -39.45
C GLN A 111 13.85 14.99 -38.07
N ASP A 112 15.14 15.30 -38.12
CA ASP A 112 15.90 15.93 -37.03
C ASP A 112 15.16 17.20 -36.59
N SER A 113 14.38 17.12 -35.51
CA SER A 113 13.81 18.30 -34.86
C SER A 113 14.79 18.80 -33.82
N TRP A 114 15.94 19.29 -34.29
CA TRP A 114 16.99 19.95 -33.51
C TRP A 114 17.01 21.46 -33.80
N MET A 115 15.83 22.10 -33.79
CA MET A 115 15.71 23.56 -33.74
C MET A 115 14.49 23.96 -32.90
N ASP A 116 14.77 24.77 -31.88
CA ASP A 116 13.80 25.54 -31.11
C ASP A 116 12.87 26.34 -32.04
N THR A 117 11.58 26.31 -31.74
CA THR A 117 10.64 27.33 -32.19
C THR A 117 9.97 27.93 -30.96
N PRO A 118 10.07 29.26 -30.73
CA PRO A 118 9.42 29.91 -29.60
C PRO A 118 7.96 30.19 -29.98
N SER A 119 7.01 29.50 -29.35
CA SER A 119 5.60 29.85 -29.47
C SER A 119 5.17 30.64 -28.24
N GLU A 120 4.83 31.90 -28.49
CA GLU A 120 4.27 32.88 -27.57
C GLU A 120 3.07 32.35 -26.78
N ASP A 121 3.12 32.61 -25.47
CA ASP A 121 2.03 32.95 -24.56
C ASP A 121 0.65 32.36 -24.86
N LYS A 122 0.37 31.22 -24.22
CA LYS A 122 -0.95 30.95 -23.64
C LYS A 122 -0.83 30.36 -22.24
N ASP A 123 -1.08 31.23 -21.28
CA ASP A 123 -1.69 30.98 -19.97
C ASP A 123 -1.28 29.68 -19.27
N GLY A 124 -0.22 29.83 -18.48
CA GLY A 124 0.17 28.88 -17.44
C GLY A 124 -1.00 28.58 -16.52
N THR A 125 -1.61 27.42 -16.72
CA THR A 125 -2.26 26.69 -15.64
C THR A 125 -1.39 25.47 -15.35
N GLU A 126 -0.23 25.75 -14.77
CA GLU A 126 0.62 24.76 -14.15
C GLU A 126 -0.19 24.13 -13.02
N ASP A 127 -0.74 22.94 -13.26
CA ASP A 127 -1.31 22.13 -12.19
C ASP A 127 -0.13 21.58 -11.38
N VAL A 128 0.37 22.46 -10.49
CA VAL A 128 1.51 22.22 -9.63
C VAL A 128 1.23 20.99 -8.77
N LYS A 129 1.90 19.91 -9.16
CA LYS A 129 2.24 18.73 -8.36
C LYS A 129 2.76 19.19 -6.98
N GLY A 130 1.86 19.39 -6.02
CA GLY A 130 2.25 19.94 -4.71
C GLY A 130 1.16 20.47 -3.78
N ARG A 131 -0.14 20.40 -4.11
CA ARG A 131 -1.20 20.84 -3.17
C ARG A 131 -1.56 19.76 -2.13
N VAL A 132 -0.56 19.29 -1.38
CA VAL A 132 -0.77 18.49 -0.16
C VAL A 132 -1.06 19.48 0.98
N GLY A 133 -2.32 19.83 1.22
CA GLY A 133 -2.62 20.73 2.34
C GLY A 133 -3.97 21.42 2.39
N THR A 134 -4.92 21.14 1.49
CA THR A 134 -6.29 21.65 1.64
C THR A 134 -7.20 20.59 2.25
N GLY A 135 -7.24 20.62 3.58
CA GLY A 135 -8.41 20.19 4.34
C GLY A 135 -8.40 18.75 4.85
N TRP A 136 -7.70 18.52 5.96
CA TRP A 136 -8.15 17.47 6.89
C TRP A 136 -9.54 17.84 7.42
N PRO A 137 -10.44 16.88 7.70
CA PRO A 137 -11.88 17.13 7.87
C PRO A 137 -12.28 17.99 9.07
N TRP A 138 -11.34 18.36 9.95
CA TRP A 138 -11.56 19.30 11.06
C TRP A 138 -11.10 20.74 10.78
N LYS A 139 -10.46 21.01 9.64
CA LYS A 139 -10.14 22.38 9.19
C LYS A 139 -11.32 22.94 8.40
N SER A 140 -12.49 23.01 9.02
CA SER A 140 -13.54 23.90 8.54
C SER A 140 -13.30 25.27 9.15
N ASP A 141 -12.86 26.24 8.33
CA ASP A 141 -12.96 27.67 8.64
C ASP A 141 -14.43 28.09 8.62
N LYS A 142 -15.22 27.50 9.52
CA LYS A 142 -16.48 28.08 9.95
C LYS A 142 -16.10 28.99 11.11
N GLY A 143 -16.03 30.28 10.81
CA GLY A 143 -15.95 31.31 11.83
C GLY A 143 -16.94 30.98 12.94
N THR A 144 -16.48 31.05 14.18
CA THR A 144 -17.35 30.95 15.34
C THR A 144 -18.35 32.10 15.25
N GLU A 145 -19.55 31.82 14.72
CA GLU A 145 -20.72 32.62 15.07
C GLU A 145 -20.86 32.48 16.58
N LYS A 146 -20.59 33.56 17.29
CA LYS A 146 -20.90 33.68 18.70
C LYS A 146 -22.41 33.48 18.81
N LEU A 147 -22.83 32.32 19.30
CA LEU A 147 -24.19 32.16 19.78
C LEU A 147 -24.29 33.02 21.03
N ASP A 148 -24.89 34.19 20.89
CA ASP A 148 -25.30 35.01 22.03
C ASP A 148 -26.32 34.19 22.83
N LEU A 149 -25.87 33.65 23.96
CA LEU A 149 -26.72 32.97 24.92
C LEU A 149 -27.54 34.01 25.68
N GLU A 150 -28.51 34.63 25.03
CA GLU A 150 -29.62 35.25 25.73
C GLU A 150 -30.52 34.15 26.28
N GLY A 151 -30.51 33.96 27.61
CA GLY A 151 -31.59 33.24 28.28
C GLY A 151 -31.19 32.21 29.32
N ILE A 152 -30.24 32.51 30.22
CA ILE A 152 -30.23 31.84 31.53
C ILE A 152 -31.05 32.71 32.49
N LYS A 153 -32.38 32.56 32.48
CA LYS A 153 -33.21 33.02 33.59
C LYS A 153 -32.96 32.09 34.77
N ARG A 154 -32.25 32.59 35.78
CA ARG A 154 -32.18 31.98 37.11
C ARG A 154 -33.59 31.99 37.70
N ARG A 155 -34.12 30.80 37.98
CA ARG A 155 -35.17 30.59 38.98
C ARG A 155 -34.60 29.67 40.04
#